data_AF-A0A503E700-F1
#
_entry.id   AF-A0A503E700-F1
#
_cell.length_a   1.000
_cell.length_b   1.000
_cell.length_c   1.000
_cell.angle_alpha   90.00
_cell.angle_beta   90.00
_cell.angle_gamma   90.00
#
_symmetry.space_group_name_H-M   'P 1'
#
loop_
_entity.id
_entity.type
_entity.pdbx_description
1 polymer ?
#
loop_
_entity_poly.entity_id
_entity_poly.type
_entity_poly.pdbx_seq_one_letter_code
_entity_poly.pdbx_strand_id
1 'polypeptide(L)'
;MELPFRDELALMPDLRHRLRQLRWFRATFRGSAKVVSDTFGVRFEIDEAKLTRAFLDWVEVMEAQKRFAAIDRADFIVFAAGLVLRELIKQAPAREISGLTQLIETDRNAGTLDIIRFWPEGFLYTNYCVSVISAIYEQEFGSAPSIDKCADDLRTWWSYRENVTEIPAYAVAFLDRFLGAEPNWITPDRAQSRQAMQRALGSSRASDVLRQL
;
A
#
# COMPACT_ATOMS: atom_id res chain seq x y z
N MET A 1 -3.41 -10.72 6.86
CA MET A 1 -4.42 -9.73 6.48
C MET A 1 -5.23 -10.29 5.32
N GLU A 2 -6.56 -10.26 5.37
CA GLU A 2 -7.41 -10.69 4.25
C GLU A 2 -7.48 -9.61 3.15
N LEU A 3 -7.36 -9.99 1.87
CA LEU A 3 -7.33 -9.06 0.72
C LEU A 3 -8.47 -9.34 -0.28
N PRO A 4 -9.73 -9.08 0.08
CA PRO A 4 -10.88 -9.49 -0.73
C PRO A 4 -10.95 -8.81 -2.12
N PHE A 5 -10.27 -7.66 -2.30
CA PHE A 5 -10.25 -6.93 -3.58
C PHE A 5 -9.10 -7.33 -4.51
N ARG A 6 -8.16 -8.16 -4.07
CA ARG A 6 -6.99 -8.57 -4.88
C ARG A 6 -7.40 -9.24 -6.18
N ASP A 7 -8.34 -10.17 -6.13
CA ASP A 7 -8.69 -11.00 -7.29
C ASP A 7 -9.33 -10.15 -8.40
N GLU A 8 -10.18 -9.19 -8.04
CA GLU A 8 -10.75 -8.22 -9.00
C GLU A 8 -9.67 -7.37 -9.67
N LEU A 9 -8.68 -6.91 -8.91
CA LEU A 9 -7.54 -6.14 -9.43
C LEU A 9 -6.65 -6.99 -10.35
N ALA A 10 -6.41 -8.26 -10.00
CA ALA A 10 -5.57 -9.16 -10.79
C ALA A 10 -6.14 -9.42 -12.20
N LEU A 11 -7.47 -9.37 -12.35
CA LEU A 11 -8.15 -9.50 -13.63
C LEU A 11 -8.09 -8.23 -14.50
N MET A 12 -7.71 -7.08 -13.94
CA MET A 12 -7.59 -5.82 -14.70
C MET A 12 -6.28 -5.81 -15.50
N PRO A 13 -6.32 -5.84 -16.85
CA PRO A 13 -5.10 -5.85 -17.63
C PRO A 13 -4.38 -4.51 -17.50
N ASP A 14 -3.05 -4.58 -17.45
CA ASP A 14 -2.17 -3.42 -17.39
C ASP A 14 -2.43 -2.49 -16.18
N LEU A 15 -2.68 -3.12 -15.01
CA LEU A 15 -3.13 -2.43 -13.80
C LEU A 15 -2.18 -1.28 -13.40
N ARG A 16 -0.87 -1.51 -13.46
CA ARG A 16 0.14 -0.50 -13.10
C ARG A 16 -0.02 0.80 -13.88
N HIS A 17 -0.18 0.74 -15.21
CA HIS A 17 -0.36 1.97 -16.00
C HIS A 17 -1.74 2.58 -15.81
N ARG A 18 -2.78 1.76 -15.61
CA ARG A 18 -4.13 2.26 -15.30
C ARG A 18 -4.14 3.05 -14.00
N LEU A 19 -3.50 2.56 -12.93
CA LEU A 19 -3.47 3.25 -11.64
C LEU A 19 -2.77 4.62 -11.68
N ARG A 20 -1.96 4.90 -12.71
CA ARG A 20 -1.40 6.24 -12.96
C ARG A 20 -2.37 7.21 -13.64
N GLN A 21 -3.61 6.77 -13.89
CA GLN A 21 -4.67 7.60 -14.43
C GLN A 21 -5.71 7.85 -13.33
N LEU A 22 -5.98 9.12 -13.03
CA LEU A 22 -6.87 9.53 -11.92
C LEU A 22 -8.23 8.82 -11.94
N ARG A 23 -8.82 8.64 -13.13
CA ARG A 23 -10.11 7.95 -13.29
C ARG A 23 -10.06 6.52 -12.73
N TRP A 24 -9.02 5.77 -13.07
CA TRP A 24 -8.86 4.37 -12.66
C TRP A 24 -8.43 4.27 -11.20
N PHE A 25 -7.58 5.16 -10.72
CA PHE A 25 -7.23 5.25 -9.30
C PHE A 25 -8.50 5.44 -8.44
N ARG A 26 -9.34 6.43 -8.77
CA ARG A 26 -10.61 6.68 -8.06
C ARG A 26 -11.54 5.47 -8.14
N ALA A 27 -11.71 4.89 -9.33
CA ALA A 27 -12.60 3.75 -9.54
C ALA A 27 -12.16 2.53 -8.71
N THR A 28 -10.86 2.20 -8.72
CA THR A 28 -10.34 1.05 -7.95
C THR A 28 -10.35 1.30 -6.45
N PHE A 29 -10.08 2.52 -5.99
CA PHE A 29 -10.20 2.86 -4.57
C PHE A 29 -11.64 2.69 -4.06
N ARG A 30 -12.64 3.19 -4.82
CA ARG A 30 -14.06 2.98 -4.49
C ARG A 30 -14.46 1.51 -4.54
N GLY A 31 -13.95 0.77 -5.52
CA GLY A 31 -14.15 -0.69 -5.62
C GLY A 31 -13.65 -1.40 -4.36
N SER A 32 -12.43 -1.08 -3.93
CA SER A 32 -11.86 -1.60 -2.70
C SER A 32 -12.70 -1.26 -1.47
N ALA A 33 -13.13 0.00 -1.32
CA ALA A 33 -14.00 0.41 -0.23
C ALA A 33 -15.32 -0.36 -0.22
N LYS A 34 -15.94 -0.56 -1.40
CA LYS A 34 -17.15 -1.36 -1.53
C LYS A 34 -16.94 -2.82 -1.13
N VAL A 35 -15.86 -3.46 -1.59
CA VAL A 35 -15.57 -4.85 -1.26
C VAL A 35 -15.25 -5.03 0.22
N VAL A 36 -14.49 -4.13 0.83
CA VAL A 36 -14.25 -4.09 2.29
C VAL A 36 -15.58 -3.91 3.03
N SER A 37 -16.46 -3.02 2.56
CA SER A 37 -17.79 -2.83 3.14
C SER A 37 -18.66 -4.08 3.07
N ASP A 38 -18.69 -4.75 1.93
CA ASP A 38 -19.54 -5.92 1.72
C ASP A 38 -18.99 -7.14 2.47
N THR A 39 -17.67 -7.22 2.68
CA THR A 39 -17.00 -8.34 3.36
C THR A 39 -17.05 -8.20 4.88
N PHE A 40 -16.80 -7.01 5.41
CA PHE A 40 -16.65 -6.80 6.85
C PHE A 40 -17.79 -5.99 7.48
N GLY A 41 -18.71 -5.43 6.69
CA GLY A 41 -19.86 -4.69 7.21
C GLY A 41 -19.56 -3.26 7.69
N VAL A 42 -18.39 -2.71 7.36
CA VAL A 42 -18.02 -1.31 7.64
C VAL A 42 -18.47 -0.39 6.51
N ARG A 43 -18.92 0.85 6.79
CA ARG A 43 -19.36 1.79 5.75
C ARG A 43 -18.49 3.04 5.71
N PHE A 44 -18.16 3.49 4.51
CA PHE A 44 -17.32 4.66 4.29
C PHE A 44 -18.03 5.72 3.44
N GLU A 45 -17.86 6.97 3.83
CA GLU A 45 -18.02 8.12 2.95
C GLU A 45 -16.66 8.45 2.33
N ILE A 46 -16.64 8.76 1.02
CA ILE A 46 -15.42 9.10 0.29
C ILE A 46 -15.51 10.55 -0.21
N ASP A 47 -14.60 11.39 0.27
CA ASP A 47 -14.37 12.74 -0.22
C ASP A 47 -13.53 12.69 -1.50
N GLU A 48 -14.19 12.98 -2.62
CA GLU A 48 -13.59 12.94 -3.95
C GLU A 48 -12.52 14.01 -4.19
N ALA A 49 -12.61 15.15 -3.52
CA ALA A 49 -11.62 16.22 -3.63
C ALA A 49 -10.33 15.80 -2.92
N LYS A 50 -10.44 15.25 -1.70
CA LYS A 50 -9.29 14.70 -0.97
C LYS A 50 -8.66 13.50 -1.68
N LEU A 51 -9.48 12.61 -2.24
CA LEU A 51 -8.96 11.46 -2.99
C LEU A 51 -8.19 11.90 -4.24
N THR A 52 -8.70 12.93 -4.93
CA THR A 52 -8.00 13.55 -6.05
C THR A 52 -6.70 14.21 -5.61
N ARG A 53 -6.70 14.92 -4.46
CA ARG A 53 -5.49 15.53 -3.92
C ARG A 53 -4.42 14.48 -3.58
N ALA A 54 -4.81 13.39 -2.92
CA ALA A 54 -3.90 12.29 -2.58
C ALA A 54 -3.24 11.69 -3.84
N PHE A 55 -4.01 11.50 -4.91
CA PHE A 55 -3.49 11.04 -6.19
C PHE A 55 -2.46 12.01 -6.79
N LEU A 56 -2.78 13.31 -6.84
CA LEU A 56 -1.90 14.31 -7.43
C LEU A 56 -0.59 14.44 -6.64
N ASP A 57 -0.68 14.49 -5.32
CA ASP A 57 0.49 14.53 -4.43
C ASP A 57 1.36 13.29 -4.63
N TRP A 58 0.75 12.11 -4.75
CA TRP A 58 1.46 10.85 -4.99
C TRP A 58 2.20 10.84 -6.33
N VAL A 59 1.53 11.22 -7.42
CA VAL A 59 2.14 11.24 -8.76
C VAL A 59 3.37 12.16 -8.75
N GLU A 60 3.26 13.34 -8.15
CA GLU A 60 4.38 14.29 -8.06
C GLU A 60 5.61 13.67 -7.38
N VAL A 61 5.44 13.07 -6.20
CA VAL A 61 6.57 12.51 -5.44
C VAL A 61 7.15 11.23 -6.04
N MET A 62 6.31 10.43 -6.72
CA MET A 62 6.73 9.21 -7.39
C MET A 62 7.50 9.53 -8.68
N GLU A 63 7.04 10.50 -9.47
CA GLU A 63 7.71 10.93 -10.70
C GLU A 63 9.13 11.44 -10.43
N ALA A 64 9.34 12.14 -9.32
CA ALA A 64 10.67 12.61 -8.89
C ALA A 64 11.66 11.46 -8.64
N GLN A 65 11.16 10.25 -8.38
CA GLN A 65 11.97 9.08 -8.01
C GLN A 65 11.86 7.93 -9.04
N LYS A 66 11.11 8.10 -10.14
CA LYS A 66 10.83 7.02 -11.12
C LYS A 66 12.05 6.33 -11.73
N ARG A 67 13.21 7.01 -11.75
CA ARG A 67 14.46 6.45 -12.27
C ARG A 67 14.88 5.17 -11.52
N PHE A 68 14.47 5.01 -10.26
CA PHE A 68 14.78 3.84 -9.45
C PHE A 68 14.02 2.57 -9.90
N ALA A 69 12.94 2.72 -10.68
CA ALA A 69 12.25 1.58 -11.29
C ALA A 69 13.15 0.79 -12.26
N ALA A 70 14.18 1.42 -12.84
CA ALA A 70 15.15 0.77 -13.71
C ALA A 70 16.24 0.00 -12.94
N ILE A 71 16.37 0.24 -11.63
CA ILE A 71 17.37 -0.40 -10.77
C ILE A 71 16.79 -1.66 -10.14
N ASP A 72 15.64 -1.53 -9.48
CA ASP A 72 14.88 -2.66 -8.94
C ASP A 72 13.39 -2.38 -9.10
N ARG A 73 12.79 -2.97 -10.13
CA ARG A 73 11.39 -2.73 -10.48
C ARG A 73 10.43 -3.25 -9.41
N ALA A 74 10.71 -4.43 -8.87
CA ALA A 74 9.86 -5.06 -7.88
C ALA A 74 9.81 -4.20 -6.62
N ASP A 75 10.97 -3.84 -6.07
CA ASP A 75 11.04 -2.98 -4.89
C ASP A 75 10.45 -1.58 -5.16
N PHE A 76 10.63 -1.02 -6.37
CA PHE A 76 10.03 0.27 -6.71
C PHE A 76 8.49 0.23 -6.73
N ILE A 77 7.87 -0.89 -7.09
CA ILE A 77 6.41 -1.04 -7.06
C ILE A 77 5.90 -0.94 -5.62
N VAL A 78 6.55 -1.64 -4.68
CA VAL A 78 6.22 -1.58 -3.24
C VAL A 78 6.41 -0.16 -2.72
N PHE A 79 7.56 0.46 -3.04
CA PHE A 79 7.84 1.83 -2.66
C PHE A 79 6.79 2.83 -3.17
N ALA A 80 6.44 2.74 -4.45
CA ALA A 80 5.45 3.62 -5.07
C ALA A 80 4.06 3.48 -4.42
N ALA A 81 3.66 2.26 -4.04
CA ALA A 81 2.44 2.01 -3.28
C ALA A 81 2.54 2.52 -1.83
N GLY A 82 3.71 2.49 -1.21
CA GLY A 82 3.96 3.14 0.08
C GLY A 82 3.75 4.65 0.02
N LEU A 83 4.17 5.30 -1.07
CA LEU A 83 3.89 6.72 -1.30
C LEU A 83 2.39 6.99 -1.48
N VAL A 84 1.64 6.11 -2.16
CA VAL A 84 0.16 6.20 -2.21
C VAL A 84 -0.42 6.16 -0.80
N LEU A 85 -0.01 5.16 0.00
CA LEU A 85 -0.50 4.95 1.36
C LEU A 85 -0.24 6.17 2.25
N ARG A 86 0.95 6.76 2.15
CA ARG A 86 1.30 8.01 2.82
C ARG A 86 0.34 9.14 2.48
N GLU A 87 0.08 9.38 1.19
CA GLU A 87 -0.82 10.47 0.78
C GLU A 87 -2.29 10.17 1.13
N LEU A 88 -2.73 8.92 1.08
CA LEU A 88 -4.06 8.54 1.56
C LEU A 88 -4.25 8.79 3.06
N ILE A 89 -3.27 8.42 3.89
CA ILE A 89 -3.31 8.71 5.33
C ILE A 89 -3.31 10.22 5.58
N LYS A 90 -2.42 10.95 4.92
CA LYS A 90 -2.27 12.41 5.10
C LYS A 90 -3.52 13.18 4.68
N GLN A 91 -4.12 12.83 3.54
CA GLN A 91 -5.31 13.51 3.03
C GLN A 91 -6.60 13.02 3.68
N ALA A 92 -6.61 11.79 4.20
CA ALA A 92 -7.75 11.11 4.81
C ALA A 92 -9.04 11.25 3.97
N PRO A 93 -9.08 10.68 2.75
CA PRO A 93 -10.21 10.84 1.84
C PRO A 93 -11.43 9.98 2.18
N ALA A 94 -11.29 8.96 3.03
CA ALA A 94 -12.40 8.15 3.51
C ALA A 94 -12.68 8.46 4.98
N ARG A 95 -13.95 8.30 5.36
CA ARG A 95 -14.41 8.40 6.74
C ARG A 95 -15.43 7.32 7.03
N GLU A 96 -15.29 6.62 8.14
CA GLU A 96 -16.31 5.68 8.62
C GLU A 96 -17.62 6.41 8.94
N ILE A 97 -18.74 5.84 8.50
CA ILE A 97 -20.08 6.37 8.80
C ILE A 97 -20.63 5.65 10.03
N SER A 98 -20.32 6.23 11.19
CA SER A 98 -20.73 5.68 12.49
C SER A 98 -22.25 5.48 12.55
N GLY A 99 -22.68 4.28 12.92
CA GLY A 99 -24.09 3.88 13.00
C GLY A 99 -24.64 3.14 11.78
N LEU A 100 -23.94 3.14 10.65
CA LEU A 100 -24.23 2.24 9.51
C LEU A 100 -23.35 0.98 9.50
N THR A 101 -22.29 0.98 10.31
CA THR A 101 -21.40 -0.17 10.46
C THR A 101 -22.09 -1.29 11.23
N GLN A 102 -22.21 -2.44 10.58
CA GLN A 102 -22.74 -3.69 11.14
C GLN A 102 -21.74 -4.79 10.82
N LEU A 103 -20.75 -4.96 11.71
CA LEU A 103 -19.62 -5.84 11.41
C LEU A 103 -20.07 -7.28 11.21
N ILE A 104 -19.57 -7.89 10.12
CA ILE A 104 -19.90 -9.27 9.74
C ILE A 104 -18.81 -10.18 10.30
N GLU A 105 -19.09 -10.79 11.45
CA GLU A 105 -18.18 -11.70 12.14
C GLU A 105 -18.28 -13.13 11.64
N THR A 106 -17.12 -13.73 11.40
CA THR A 106 -16.94 -15.14 11.06
C THR A 106 -15.76 -15.68 11.86
N ASP A 107 -15.69 -16.99 12.07
CA ASP A 107 -14.57 -17.62 12.79
C ASP A 107 -13.19 -17.31 12.18
N ARG A 108 -13.15 -16.91 10.90
CA ARG A 108 -11.90 -16.64 10.16
C ARG A 108 -11.41 -15.19 10.24
N ASN A 109 -12.29 -14.23 10.57
CA ASN A 109 -11.97 -12.80 10.45
C ASN A 109 -11.94 -12.03 11.78
N ALA A 110 -12.07 -12.71 12.94
CA ALA A 110 -12.12 -12.05 14.25
C ALA A 110 -10.96 -11.06 14.49
N GLY A 111 -9.71 -11.47 14.24
CA GLY A 111 -8.55 -10.58 14.37
C GLY A 111 -8.55 -9.40 13.40
N THR A 112 -9.02 -9.62 12.17
CA THR A 112 -9.22 -8.55 11.17
C THR A 112 -10.28 -7.55 11.63
N LEU A 113 -11.36 -8.03 12.26
CA LEU A 113 -12.41 -7.16 12.78
C LEU A 113 -11.94 -6.30 13.94
N ASP A 114 -11.06 -6.79 14.81
CA ASP A 114 -10.46 -5.97 15.87
C ASP A 114 -9.65 -4.81 15.29
N ILE A 115 -8.89 -5.07 14.22
CA ILE A 115 -8.14 -4.04 13.48
C ILE A 115 -9.10 -3.02 12.84
N ILE A 116 -10.16 -3.50 12.17
CA ILE A 116 -11.16 -2.64 11.53
C ILE A 116 -11.87 -1.78 12.59
N ARG A 117 -12.26 -2.34 13.73
CA ARG A 117 -12.85 -1.59 14.86
C ARG A 117 -11.91 -0.52 15.37
N PHE A 118 -10.61 -0.83 15.44
CA PHE A 118 -9.60 0.09 15.95
C PHE A 118 -9.34 1.26 15.00
N TRP A 119 -9.18 0.99 13.70
CA TRP A 119 -8.89 2.02 12.70
C TRP A 119 -9.42 1.66 11.30
N PRO A 120 -10.72 1.93 11.04
CA PRO A 120 -11.37 1.57 9.78
C PRO A 120 -10.69 2.14 8.53
N GLU A 121 -10.36 3.43 8.57
CA GLU A 121 -9.75 4.15 7.44
C GLU A 121 -8.33 3.64 7.16
N GLY A 122 -7.53 3.46 8.22
CA GLY A 122 -6.19 2.90 8.08
C GLY A 122 -6.22 1.49 7.50
N PHE A 123 -7.19 0.67 7.92
CA PHE A 123 -7.42 -0.65 7.32
C PHE A 123 -7.74 -0.53 5.84
N LEU A 124 -8.71 0.30 5.45
CA LEU A 124 -9.08 0.51 4.05
C LEU A 124 -7.87 0.92 3.19
N TYR A 125 -7.11 1.93 3.61
CA TYR A 125 -5.99 2.44 2.82
C TYR A 125 -4.88 1.39 2.67
N THR A 126 -4.56 0.70 3.76
CA THR A 126 -3.52 -0.33 3.78
C THR A 126 -3.94 -1.54 2.95
N ASN A 127 -5.18 -2.02 3.13
CA ASN A 127 -5.76 -3.13 2.37
C ASN A 127 -5.76 -2.85 0.86
N TYR A 128 -6.14 -1.63 0.47
CA TYR A 128 -6.09 -1.21 -0.94
C TYR A 128 -4.66 -1.28 -1.49
N CYS A 129 -3.68 -0.71 -0.79
CA CYS A 129 -2.30 -0.68 -1.26
C CYS A 129 -1.69 -2.08 -1.34
N VAL A 130 -1.91 -2.93 -0.34
CA VAL A 130 -1.43 -4.32 -0.35
C VAL A 130 -2.12 -5.12 -1.48
N SER A 131 -3.43 -4.96 -1.67
CA SER A 131 -4.16 -5.61 -2.79
C SER A 131 -3.61 -5.20 -4.15
N VAL A 132 -3.32 -3.91 -4.35
CA VAL A 132 -2.69 -3.39 -5.56
C VAL A 132 -1.30 -3.99 -5.77
N ILE A 133 -0.45 -4.03 -4.74
CA ILE A 133 0.88 -4.64 -4.81
C ILE A 133 0.76 -6.10 -5.22
N SER A 134 -0.06 -6.88 -4.51
CA SER A 134 -0.25 -8.30 -4.78
C SER A 134 -0.74 -8.55 -6.22
N ALA A 135 -1.67 -7.75 -6.73
CA ALA A 135 -2.18 -7.88 -8.09
C ALA A 135 -1.13 -7.50 -9.15
N ILE A 136 -0.40 -6.40 -8.97
CA ILE A 136 0.67 -5.99 -9.91
C ILE A 136 1.79 -7.02 -9.92
N TYR A 137 2.19 -7.53 -8.74
CA TYR A 137 3.24 -8.54 -8.65
C TYR A 137 2.86 -9.86 -9.34
N GLU A 138 1.62 -10.31 -9.15
CA GLU A 138 1.11 -11.48 -9.87
C GLU A 138 1.21 -11.27 -11.39
N GLN A 139 0.82 -10.09 -11.89
CA GLN A 139 0.85 -9.76 -13.32
C GLN A 139 2.27 -9.63 -13.89
N GLU A 140 3.21 -9.09 -13.11
CA GLU A 140 4.56 -8.77 -13.60
C GLU A 140 5.59 -9.87 -13.34
N PHE A 141 5.42 -10.62 -12.26
CA PHE A 141 6.41 -11.57 -11.76
C PHE A 141 5.86 -12.99 -11.55
N GLY A 142 4.55 -13.20 -11.77
CA GLY A 142 3.90 -14.51 -11.66
C GLY A 142 3.63 -14.97 -10.24
N SER A 143 3.89 -14.14 -9.23
CA SER A 143 3.53 -14.42 -7.83
C SER A 143 3.39 -13.16 -7.00
N ALA A 144 2.37 -13.11 -6.17
CA ALA A 144 2.21 -12.06 -5.16
C ALA A 144 3.24 -12.17 -4.01
N PRO A 145 3.65 -11.05 -3.38
CA PRO A 145 4.49 -11.10 -2.18
C PRO A 145 3.74 -11.75 -1.02
N SER A 146 4.49 -12.38 -0.13
CA SER A 146 3.95 -12.85 1.15
C SER A 146 3.61 -11.66 2.05
N ILE A 147 2.46 -11.74 2.72
CA ILE A 147 2.09 -10.81 3.79
C ILE A 147 2.64 -11.37 5.10
N ASP A 148 3.36 -10.56 5.85
CA ASP A 148 3.88 -10.94 7.16
C ASP A 148 2.74 -11.03 8.19
N LYS A 149 2.89 -11.94 9.15
CA LYS A 149 1.89 -12.17 10.21
C LYS A 149 1.64 -10.93 11.07
N CYS A 150 2.58 -9.99 11.15
CA CYS A 150 2.38 -8.74 11.88
C CYS A 150 1.24 -7.88 11.28
N ALA A 151 0.84 -8.11 10.03
CA ALA A 151 -0.31 -7.44 9.43
C ALA A 151 -1.65 -7.86 10.07
N ASP A 152 -1.69 -9.00 10.78
CA ASP A 152 -2.83 -9.50 11.54
C ASP A 152 -2.74 -9.19 13.05
N ASP A 153 -1.68 -8.50 13.50
CA ASP A 153 -1.44 -8.19 14.91
C ASP A 153 -1.91 -6.77 15.28
N LEU A 154 -2.97 -6.67 16.08
CA LEU A 154 -3.53 -5.40 16.54
C LEU A 154 -2.48 -4.50 17.21
N ARG A 155 -1.49 -5.04 17.93
CA ARG A 155 -0.44 -4.23 18.57
C ARG A 155 0.42 -3.50 17.53
N THR A 156 0.73 -4.17 16.41
CA THR A 156 1.43 -3.54 15.29
C THR A 156 0.59 -2.40 14.71
N TRP A 157 -0.73 -2.55 14.60
CA TRP A 157 -1.64 -1.51 14.13
C TRP A 157 -1.71 -0.29 15.06
N TRP A 158 -1.64 -0.49 16.37
CA TRP A 158 -1.52 0.61 17.34
C TRP A 158 -0.28 1.46 17.07
N SER A 159 0.88 0.82 16.99
CA SER A 159 2.15 1.51 16.71
C SER A 159 2.09 2.20 15.34
N TYR A 160 1.54 1.53 14.34
CA TYR A 160 1.37 2.09 13.00
C TYR A 160 0.55 3.39 13.02
N ARG A 161 -0.66 3.37 13.60
CA ARG A 161 -1.54 4.53 13.67
C ARG A 161 -0.91 5.70 14.40
N GLU A 162 -0.30 5.43 15.55
CA GLU A 162 0.38 6.45 16.37
C GLU A 162 1.47 7.15 15.55
N ASN A 163 2.37 6.36 14.95
CA ASN A 163 3.53 6.88 14.23
C ASN A 163 3.15 7.66 12.96
N VAL A 164 2.16 7.22 12.20
CA VAL A 164 1.77 7.90 10.95
C VAL A 164 0.87 9.11 11.17
N THR A 165 0.24 9.22 12.34
CA THR A 165 -0.50 10.44 12.73
C THR A 165 0.47 11.61 12.90
N GLU A 166 1.66 11.35 13.46
CA GLU A 166 2.71 12.36 13.62
C GLU A 166 3.54 12.52 12.34
N ILE A 167 3.96 11.40 11.73
CA ILE A 167 4.87 11.38 10.59
C ILE A 167 4.29 10.46 9.50
N PRO A 168 3.47 10.98 8.57
CA PRO A 168 2.82 10.16 7.53
C PRO A 168 3.80 9.34 6.69
N ALA A 169 5.04 9.80 6.52
CA ALA A 169 6.07 9.09 5.77
C ALA A 169 6.39 7.69 6.34
N TYR A 170 6.16 7.44 7.63
CA TYR A 170 6.29 6.11 8.21
C TYR A 170 5.33 5.08 7.64
N ALA A 171 4.28 5.49 6.93
CA ALA A 171 3.42 4.57 6.19
C ALA A 171 4.19 3.69 5.19
N VAL A 172 5.25 4.24 4.56
CA VAL A 172 6.09 3.47 3.64
C VAL A 172 6.85 2.36 4.39
N ALA A 173 7.42 2.66 5.55
CA ALA A 173 8.15 1.71 6.38
C ALA A 173 7.22 0.63 6.98
N PHE A 174 6.02 0.99 7.42
CA PHE A 174 5.04 0.01 7.88
C PHE A 174 4.56 -0.90 6.74
N LEU A 175 4.41 -0.38 5.52
CA LEU A 175 4.08 -1.21 4.37
C LEU A 175 5.18 -2.22 4.05
N ASP A 176 6.45 -1.81 4.11
CA ASP A 176 7.60 -2.73 3.98
C ASP A 176 7.50 -3.85 5.04
N ARG A 177 7.24 -3.48 6.29
CA ARG A 177 7.07 -4.44 7.40
C ARG A 177 5.94 -5.42 7.15
N PHE A 178 4.77 -4.95 6.70
CA PHE A 178 3.63 -5.80 6.38
C PHE A 178 3.89 -6.76 5.23
N LEU A 179 4.86 -6.47 4.36
CA LEU A 179 5.29 -7.33 3.26
C LEU A 179 6.56 -8.13 3.59
N GLY A 180 6.96 -8.15 4.88
CA GLY A 180 8.11 -8.92 5.36
C GLY A 180 9.48 -8.34 4.98
N ALA A 181 9.53 -7.12 4.47
CA ALA A 181 10.77 -6.42 4.16
C ALA A 181 11.30 -5.64 5.37
N GLU A 182 12.62 -5.41 5.41
CA GLU A 182 13.25 -4.60 6.45
C GLU A 182 12.91 -3.12 6.24
N PRO A 183 12.21 -2.47 7.18
CA PRO A 183 11.78 -1.08 7.00
C PRO A 183 12.92 -0.07 7.16
N ASN A 184 12.89 1.02 6.38
CA ASN A 184 13.75 2.18 6.63
C ASN A 184 13.00 3.25 7.44
N TRP A 185 13.24 3.30 8.75
CA TRP A 185 12.62 4.28 9.64
C TRP A 185 13.25 5.68 9.60
N ILE A 186 14.41 5.86 8.97
CA ILE A 186 15.14 7.14 8.97
C ILE A 186 14.69 8.01 7.78
N THR A 187 14.66 7.43 6.59
CA THR A 187 14.21 8.11 5.36
C THR A 187 13.27 7.18 4.57
N PRO A 188 12.06 6.91 5.10
CA PRO A 188 11.13 5.93 4.53
C PRO A 188 10.67 6.28 3.11
N ASP A 189 10.64 7.57 2.76
CA ASP A 189 10.15 8.08 1.48
C ASP A 189 11.24 8.33 0.43
N ARG A 190 12.44 7.77 0.63
CA ARG A 190 13.55 7.84 -0.33
C ARG A 190 13.87 6.47 -0.90
N ALA A 191 13.56 6.24 -2.17
CA ALA A 191 13.80 4.96 -2.85
C ALA A 191 15.26 4.49 -2.73
N GLN A 192 16.23 5.37 -2.99
CA GLN A 192 17.66 5.05 -2.90
C GLN A 192 18.13 4.60 -1.51
N SER A 193 17.38 4.93 -0.46
CA SER A 193 17.70 4.55 0.91
C SER A 193 17.15 3.18 1.28
N ARG A 194 16.36 2.53 0.41
CA ARG A 194 15.82 1.19 0.64
C ARG A 194 16.90 0.15 0.49
N GLN A 195 16.84 -0.88 1.33
CA GLN A 195 17.87 -1.91 1.39
C GLN A 195 18.00 -2.68 0.06
N ALA A 196 16.89 -3.03 -0.57
CA ALA A 196 16.88 -3.70 -1.89
C ALA A 196 17.55 -2.84 -2.97
N MET A 197 17.22 -1.54 -3.02
CA MET A 197 17.83 -0.57 -3.93
C MET A 197 19.34 -0.43 -3.71
N GLN A 198 19.79 -0.34 -2.45
CA GLN A 198 21.21 -0.28 -2.12
C GLN A 198 21.97 -1.54 -2.56
N ARG A 199 21.37 -2.72 -2.36
CA ARG A 199 21.94 -3.99 -2.83
C ARG A 199 22.05 -4.01 -4.36
N ALA A 200 20.98 -3.67 -5.07
CA ALA A 200 20.97 -3.65 -6.54
C ALA A 200 22.02 -2.68 -7.12
N LEU A 201 22.15 -1.48 -6.54
CA LEU A 201 23.18 -0.50 -6.91
C LEU A 201 24.60 -1.01 -6.62
N GLY A 202 24.80 -1.69 -5.49
CA GLY A 202 26.08 -2.31 -5.13
C GLY A 202 26.48 -3.43 -6.11
N SER A 203 25.54 -4.30 -6.46
CA SER A 203 25.75 -5.38 -7.44
C SER A 203 26.07 -4.85 -8.84
N SER A 204 25.40 -3.79 -9.30
CA SER A 204 25.68 -3.16 -10.60
C SER A 204 27.10 -2.61 -10.68
N ARG A 205 27.58 -1.97 -9.61
CA ARG A 205 28.96 -1.44 -9.55
C ARG A 205 30.00 -2.56 -9.61
N ALA A 206 29.75 -3.69 -8.95
CA ALA A 206 30.64 -4.84 -9.00
C ALA A 206 30.68 -5.47 -10.40
N SER A 207 29.54 -5.54 -11.12
CA SER A 207 29.51 -6.07 -12.48
C SER A 207 30.22 -5.19 -13.52
N ASP A 208 30.18 -3.86 -13.34
CA ASP A 208 30.88 -2.94 -14.24
C ASP A 208 32.40 -3.03 -14.09
N VAL A 209 32.90 -3.20 -12.87
CA VAL A 209 34.33 -3.43 -12.59
C VAL A 209 34.82 -4.73 -13.23
N LEU A 210 34.03 -5.81 -13.18
CA LEU A 210 34.38 -7.10 -13.78
C LEU A 210 34.35 -7.09 -15.32
N ARG A 211 33.57 -6.20 -15.96
CA ARG A 211 33.56 -6.04 -17.42
C ARG A 211 34.71 -5.18 -17.97
N GLN A 212 35.42 -4.46 -17.10
CA GLN A 212 36.56 -3.62 -17.45
C GLN A 212 37.92 -4.33 -17.27
N LEU A 213 37.91 -5.58 -16.81
CA LEU A 213 39.06 -6.48 -16.72
C LEU A 213 39.05 -7.50 -17.86
#